data_AF-A0A6G4VPB6-F1
#
_entry.id   AF-A0A6G4VPB6-F1
#
_cell.length_a   1.000
_cell.length_b   1.000
_cell.length_c   1.000
_cell.angle_alpha   90.00
_cell.angle_beta   90.00
_cell.angle_gamma   90.00
#
_symmetry.space_group_name_H-M   'P 1'
#
loop_
_entity.id
_entity.type
_entity.pdbx_description
1 polymer ?
#
loop_
_entity_poly.entity_id
_entity_poly.type
_entity_poly.pdbx_seq_one_letter_code
_entity_poly.pdbx_strand_id
1 'polypeptide(L)' 'MRVVGVGPRAGFHRPDVVVPDLTQVRVSALGDGAIRVRVGE' A
#
# COMPACT_ATOMS: atom_id res chain seq x y z
N MET A 1 -11.48 -2.99 5.91
CA MET A 1 -10.18 -3.42 5.33
C MET A 1 -9.46 -2.18 4.84
N ARG A 2 -8.12 -2.13 4.94
CA ARG A 2 -7.32 -1.05 4.35
C ARG A 2 -6.80 -1.52 2.98
N VAL A 3 -6.91 -0.66 1.97
CA VAL A 3 -6.59 -0.95 0.57
C VAL A 3 -5.60 0.08 0.04
N VAL A 4 -4.50 -0.40 -0.55
CA VAL A 4 -3.54 0.42 -1.29
C VAL A 4 -3.86 0.27 -2.78
N GLY A 5 -4.28 1.36 -3.40
CA GLY A 5 -4.43 1.43 -4.85
C GLY A 5 -3.08 1.65 -5.52
N VAL A 6 -2.75 0.83 -6.52
CA VAL A 6 -1.48 0.94 -7.26
C VAL A 6 -1.75 1.27 -8.72
N GLY A 7 -1.13 2.34 -9.20
CA GLY A 7 -1.15 2.73 -10.60
C GLY A 7 -2.17 3.81 -10.96
N PRO A 8 -2.11 4.32 -12.21
CA PRO A 8 -2.78 5.56 -12.63
C PRO A 8 -4.31 5.55 -12.51
N ARG A 9 -4.94 4.37 -12.51
CA ARG A 9 -6.39 4.21 -12.46
C ARG A 9 -6.93 3.84 -11.08
N ALA A 10 -6.05 3.57 -10.12
CA ALA A 10 -6.47 2.99 -8.85
C ALA A 10 -7.40 3.91 -8.04
N GLY A 11 -7.20 5.24 -8.16
CA GLY A 11 -8.07 6.23 -7.51
C GLY A 11 -9.55 6.14 -7.88
N PHE A 12 -9.88 5.61 -9.08
CA PHE A 12 -11.27 5.41 -9.51
C PHE A 12 -12.06 4.48 -8.57
N HIS A 13 -11.37 3.52 -7.95
CA HIS A 13 -11.97 2.54 -7.06
C HIS A 13 -12.03 2.99 -5.59
N ARG A 14 -11.65 4.24 -5.29
CA ARG A 14 -11.67 4.84 -3.94
C ARG A 14 -10.96 3.97 -2.86
N PRO A 15 -9.69 3.60 -3.05
CA PRO A 15 -8.88 2.95 -2.02
C PRO A 15 -8.54 3.94 -0.88
N ASP A 16 -8.04 3.45 0.25
CA ASP A 16 -7.63 4.30 1.37
C ASP A 16 -6.39 5.17 1.04
N VAL A 17 -5.52 4.68 0.17
CA VAL A 17 -4.34 5.40 -0.33
C VAL A 17 -4.01 4.97 -1.75
N VAL A 18 -3.43 5.87 -2.56
CA VAL A 18 -2.99 5.60 -3.94
C VAL A 18 -1.49 5.88 -4.07
N VAL A 19 -0.77 4.96 -4.71
CA VAL A 19 0.64 5.10 -5.07
C VAL A 19 0.83 4.90 -6.58
N PRO A 20 1.85 5.51 -7.21
CA PRO A 20 2.08 5.39 -8.65
C PRO A 20 2.48 3.97 -9.06
N ASP A 21 3.25 3.26 -8.22
CA ASP A 21 3.70 1.90 -8.47
C ASP A 21 4.12 1.20 -7.16
N LEU A 22 4.61 -0.04 -7.26
CA LEU A 22 5.01 -0.84 -6.10
C LEU A 22 6.35 -0.45 -5.48
N THR A 23 7.17 0.38 -6.14
CA THR A 23 8.46 0.83 -5.58
C THR A 23 8.25 1.69 -4.33
N GLN A 24 7.11 2.37 -4.24
CA GLN A 24 6.70 3.12 -3.05
C GLN A 24 6.06 2.26 -1.95
N VAL A 25 6.03 0.93 -2.08
CA VAL A 25 5.42 0.03 -1.09
C VAL A 25 6.50 -0.82 -0.43
N ARG A 26 6.66 -0.65 0.89
CA ARG A 26 7.57 -1.46 1.69
C ARG A 26 6.79 -2.36 2.64
N VAL A 27 6.99 -3.66 2.49
CA VAL A 27 6.43 -4.70 3.37
C VAL A 27 7.52 -5.22 4.31
N SER A 28 7.16 -5.40 5.58
CA SER A 28 8.02 -5.98 6.62
C SER A 28 7.19 -6.88 7.55
N ALA A 29 7.73 -8.04 7.88
CA ALA A 29 7.19 -8.87 8.96
C ALA A 29 7.58 -8.27 10.33
N LEU A 30 6.68 -8.40 11.30
CA LEU A 30 6.90 -8.05 12.69
C LEU A 30 7.05 -9.33 13.54
N GLY A 31 7.72 -9.23 14.69
CA GLY A 31 8.03 -10.38 15.54
C GLY A 31 6.82 -11.03 16.23
N ASP A 32 5.65 -10.39 16.15
CA ASP A 32 4.36 -10.85 16.66
C ASP A 32 3.50 -11.54 15.58
N GLY A 33 4.07 -11.79 14.39
CA GLY A 33 3.34 -12.37 13.25
C GLY A 33 2.51 -11.35 12.46
N ALA A 34 2.54 -10.07 12.83
CA ALA A 34 1.89 -9.03 12.05
C ALA A 34 2.74 -8.61 10.83
N ILE A 35 2.08 -7.99 9.85
CA ILE A 35 2.73 -7.40 8.68
C ILE A 35 2.58 -5.88 8.75
N ARG A 36 3.69 -5.16 8.60
CA ARG A 36 3.70 -3.71 8.42
C ARG A 36 3.84 -3.37 6.94
N VAL A 37 2.98 -2.48 6.47
CA VAL A 37 3.02 -1.91 5.12
C VAL A 37 3.26 -0.41 5.24
N ARG A 38 4.30 0.11 4.58
CA ARG A 38 4.57 1.55 4.42
C ARG A 38 4.38 1.96 2.96
N VAL A 39 3.88 3.16 2.74
CA VAL A 39 3.58 3.72 1.41
C VAL A 39 4.12 5.16 1.29
N GLY A 40 4.62 5.54 0.11
CA GLY A 40 4.98 6.93 -0.23
C GLY A 40 6.41 7.37 0.11
N GLU A 41 7.39 6.50 -0.10
CA GLU A 41 8.83 6.85 -0.04
C GLU A 41 9.28 7.64 -1.28
#